data_AF-A0A935Q1U0-F1
#
_entry.id   AF-A0A935Q1U0-F1
#
_cell.length_a   1.000
_cell.length_b   1.000
_cell.length_c   1.000
_cell.angle_alpha   90.00
_cell.angle_beta   90.00
_cell.angle_gamma   90.00
#
_symmetry.space_group_name_H-M   'P 1'
#
loop_
_entity.id
_entity.type
_entity.pdbx_description
1 polymer ?
#
loop_
_entity_poly.entity_id
_entity_poly.type
_entity_poly.pdbx_seq_one_letter_code
_entity_poly.pdbx_strand_id
1 'polypeptide(L)'
;MEKRDVQKINRQFLLLTRQLAEEGRAAEVLTGLPRAVIDKIGSLDLDEIDELAETVPVSLYTFRLTDAALNRLLQMPREVKGTYAEATLV
;
A
#
# COMPACT_ATOMS: atom_id res chain seq x y z
N MET A 1 11.83 -13.53 6.31
CA MET A 1 12.27 -12.27 5.68
C MET A 1 13.46 -11.77 6.46
N GLU A 2 14.58 -11.56 5.79
CA GLU A 2 15.73 -10.95 6.43
C GLU A 2 15.44 -9.46 6.70
N LYS A 3 16.07 -8.86 7.71
CA LYS A 3 15.92 -7.42 8.02
C LYS A 3 16.16 -6.54 6.78
N ARG A 4 17.10 -6.94 5.92
CA ARG A 4 17.41 -6.27 4.65
C ARG A 4 16.26 -6.31 3.63
N ASP A 5 15.44 -7.36 3.65
CA ASP A 5 14.30 -7.46 2.73
C ASP A 5 13.20 -6.47 3.13
N VAL A 6 12.92 -6.36 4.43
CA VAL A 6 11.94 -5.40 4.97
C VAL A 6 12.33 -3.97 4.60
N GLN A 7 13.60 -3.61 4.80
CA GLN A 7 14.12 -2.27 4.49
C GLN A 7 13.96 -1.95 3.00
N LYS A 8 14.31 -2.90 2.11
CA LYS A 8 14.14 -2.73 0.66
C LYS A 8 12.68 -2.52 0.27
N ILE A 9 11.77 -3.31 0.83
CA ILE A 9 10.33 -3.21 0.57
C ILE A 9 9.81 -1.84 1.03
N ASN A 10 10.15 -1.43 2.25
CA ASN A 10 9.75 -0.14 2.80
C ASN A 10 10.24 1.01 1.94
N ARG A 11 11.53 0.98 1.54
CA ARG A 11 12.11 1.99 0.66
C ARG A 11 11.39 2.08 -0.68
N GLN A 12 11.15 0.94 -1.33
CA GLN A 12 10.43 0.90 -2.61
C GLN A 12 9.01 1.44 -2.47
N PHE A 13 8.31 1.08 -1.40
CA PHE A 13 6.95 1.55 -1.14
C PHE A 13 6.90 3.07 -0.90
N LEU A 14 7.82 3.61 -0.10
CA LEU A 14 7.92 5.04 0.17
C LEU A 14 8.25 5.84 -1.09
N LEU A 15 9.20 5.37 -1.90
CA LEU A 15 9.56 6.00 -3.18
C LEU A 15 8.39 6.00 -4.18
N LEU A 16 7.69 4.87 -4.30
CA LEU A 16 6.49 4.79 -5.13
C LEU A 16 5.43 5.78 -4.64
N THR A 17 5.16 5.82 -3.34
CA THR A 17 4.17 6.73 -2.76
C THR A 17 4.53 8.20 -2.99
N ARG A 18 5.81 8.55 -2.87
CA ARG A 18 6.32 9.89 -3.17
C ARG A 18 6.09 10.28 -4.63
N GLN A 19 6.35 9.36 -5.57
CA GLN A 19 6.07 9.60 -6.99
C GLN A 19 4.57 9.78 -7.25
N LEU A 20 3.74 8.96 -6.61
CA LEU A 20 2.28 9.01 -6.77
C LEU A 20 1.64 10.26 -6.13
N ALA A 21 2.34 10.99 -5.26
CA ALA A 21 1.78 12.19 -4.60
C ALA A 21 1.30 13.25 -5.62
N GLU A 22 1.92 13.28 -6.80
CA GLU A 22 1.57 14.16 -7.92
C GLU A 22 0.31 13.70 -8.70
N GLU A 23 -0.11 12.44 -8.55
CA GLU A 23 -1.21 11.83 -9.33
C GLU A 23 -2.61 12.05 -8.73
N GLY A 24 -2.75 12.98 -7.78
CA GLY A 24 -4.04 13.36 -7.24
C GLY A 24 -4.78 12.18 -6.58
N ARG A 25 -6.06 11.99 -6.94
CA ARG A 25 -6.93 10.97 -6.34
C ARG A 25 -6.57 9.52 -6.73
N ALA A 26 -5.82 9.33 -7.82
CA ALA A 26 -5.34 8.00 -8.22
C ALA A 26 -4.35 7.43 -7.19
N ALA A 27 -3.57 8.30 -6.54
CA ALA A 27 -2.60 7.94 -5.53
C ALA A 27 -3.23 7.23 -4.32
N GLU A 28 -4.39 7.70 -3.87
CA GLU A 28 -5.14 7.10 -2.76
C GLU A 28 -5.61 5.67 -3.10
N VAL A 29 -6.09 5.48 -4.34
CA VAL A 29 -6.57 4.17 -4.80
C VAL A 29 -5.42 3.18 -4.96
N LEU A 30 -4.28 3.63 -5.50
CA LEU A 30 -3.10 2.79 -5.77
C LEU A 30 -2.38 2.38 -4.48
N THR A 31 -2.14 3.34 -3.59
CA THR A 31 -1.40 3.11 -2.35
C THR A 31 -2.28 2.54 -1.24
N GLY A 32 -3.60 2.80 -1.27
CA GLY A 32 -4.50 2.53 -0.15
C GLY A 32 -4.26 3.44 1.07
N LEU A 33 -3.46 4.51 0.92
CA LEU A 33 -3.14 5.44 1.99
C LEU A 33 -4.06 6.68 1.96
N PRO A 34 -4.35 7.29 3.12
CA PRO A 34 -5.02 8.59 3.17
C PRO A 34 -4.21 9.68 2.48
N ARG A 35 -4.88 10.64 1.84
CA ARG A 35 -4.23 11.76 1.13
C ARG A 35 -3.18 12.49 1.96
N ALA A 36 -3.49 12.76 3.23
CA ALA A 36 -2.57 13.44 4.13
C ALA A 36 -1.26 12.67 4.37
N VAL A 37 -1.30 11.33 4.35
CA VAL A 37 -0.11 10.47 4.48
C VAL A 37 0.70 10.51 3.20
N ILE A 38 0.04 10.46 2.04
CA ILE A 38 0.68 10.54 0.73
C ILE A 38 1.39 11.89 0.56
N ASP A 39 0.72 13.00 0.89
CA ASP A 39 1.31 14.34 0.81
C ASP A 39 2.52 14.47 1.75
N LYS A 40 2.43 13.87 2.95
CA LYS A 40 3.55 13.86 3.90
C LYS A 40 4.74 13.08 3.33
N ILE A 41 4.54 11.88 2.79
CA ILE A 41 5.61 11.08 2.15
C ILE A 41 6.15 11.80 0.90
N GLY A 42 5.28 12.46 0.13
CA GLY A 42 5.66 13.27 -1.03
C GLY A 42 6.57 14.44 -0.69
N SER A 43 6.43 15.00 0.52
CA SER A 43 7.27 16.11 1.01
C SER A 43 8.66 15.69 1.51
N LEU A 44 8.90 14.39 1.71
CA LEU A 44 10.18 13.89 2.20
C LEU A 44 11.26 13.96 1.11
N ASP A 45 12.49 14.24 1.53
CA ASP A 45 13.66 14.03 0.69
C ASP A 45 14.10 12.55 0.68
N LEU A 46 15.16 12.25 -0.07
CA LEU A 46 15.64 10.87 -0.22
C LEU A 46 16.31 10.35 1.05
N ASP A 47 16.96 11.21 1.82
CA ASP A 47 17.66 10.82 3.04
C ASP A 47 16.64 10.49 4.13
N GLU A 48 15.57 11.28 4.26
CA GLU A 48 14.44 11.02 5.15
C GLU A 48 13.71 9.71 4.80
N ILE A 49 13.55 9.40 3.51
CA ILE A 49 12.97 8.13 3.06
C ILE A 49 13.85 6.94 3.47
N ASP A 50 15.16 7.08 3.28
CA ASP A 50 16.11 6.01 3.58
C ASP A 50 16.19 5.76 5.10
N GLU A 51 16.20 6.83 5.91
CA GLU A 51 16.11 6.73 7.36
C GLU A 51 14.81 6.04 7.81
N LEU A 52 13.66 6.44 7.26
CA LEU A 52 12.37 5.83 7.60
C LEU A 52 12.31 4.35 7.22
N ALA A 53 12.86 3.99 6.06
CA ALA A 53 12.91 2.60 5.61
C ALA A 53 13.81 1.73 6.50
N GLU A 54 14.91 2.28 7.03
CA GLU A 54 15.86 1.55 7.86
C GLU A 54 15.42 1.38 9.31
N THR A 55 14.70 2.38 9.84
CA THR A 55 14.29 2.44 11.25
C THR A 55 13.06 1.60 11.54
N VAL A 56 12.17 1.39 10.57
CA VAL A 56 10.94 0.60 10.76
C VAL A 56 11.23 -0.90 10.58
N PRO A 57 11.07 -1.74 11.64
CA PRO A 57 11.42 -3.16 11.59
C PRO A 57 10.34 -4.03 10.93
N VAL A 58 9.25 -3.43 10.47
CA VAL A 58 8.09 -4.11 9.85
C VAL A 58 7.82 -3.55 8.46
N SER A 59 7.11 -4.32 7.63
CA SER A 59 6.65 -3.83 6.32
C SER A 59 5.62 -2.73 6.51
N LEU A 60 5.86 -1.57 5.90
CA LEU A 60 4.89 -0.47 5.79
C LEU A 60 3.81 -0.76 4.73
N TYR A 61 4.03 -1.78 3.91
CA TYR A 61 3.11 -2.21 2.87
C TYR A 61 2.28 -3.41 3.34
N THR A 62 0.98 -3.36 3.08
CA THR A 62 0.03 -4.46 3.33
C THR A 62 -0.81 -4.74 2.09
N PHE A 63 -1.26 -5.98 1.95
CA PHE A 63 -2.13 -6.39 0.86
C PHE A 63 -3.60 -6.31 1.30
N ARG A 64 -4.43 -5.60 0.51
CA ARG A 64 -5.89 -5.63 0.67
C ARG A 64 -6.47 -7.01 0.35
N LEU A 65 -5.97 -7.64 -0.71
CA LEU A 65 -6.43 -8.94 -1.16
C LEU A 65 -5.73 -10.07 -0.39
N THR A 66 -6.48 -10.75 0.46
CA THR A 66 -6.02 -11.95 1.17
C THR A 66 -6.38 -13.22 0.41
N ASP A 67 -5.70 -14.33 0.70
CA ASP A 67 -6.00 -15.63 0.10
C ASP A 67 -7.46 -16.06 0.38
N ALA A 68 -7.94 -15.84 1.61
CA ALA A 68 -9.33 -16.12 1.96
C ALA A 68 -10.33 -15.30 1.12
N ALA A 69 -10.08 -13.99 0.98
CA ALA A 69 -10.94 -13.11 0.19
C ALA A 69 -10.90 -13.47 -1.30
N LEU A 70 -9.72 -13.81 -1.84
CA LEU A 70 -9.56 -14.24 -3.23
C LEU A 70 -10.33 -15.54 -3.49
N ASN A 71 -10.12 -16.57 -2.66
CA ASN A 71 -10.82 -17.85 -2.81
C ASN A 71 -12.34 -17.67 -2.75
N ARG A 72 -12.82 -16.79 -1.87
CA ARG A 72 -14.24 -16.48 -1.77
C ARG A 72 -14.77 -15.75 -3.02
N LEU A 73 -14.03 -14.76 -3.52
CA LEU A 73 -14.35 -14.04 -4.76
C LEU A 73 -14.40 -14.97 -5.98
N LEU A 74 -13.53 -15.98 -6.05
CA LEU A 74 -13.51 -16.92 -7.17
C LEU A 74 -14.74 -17.85 -7.18
N GLN A 75 -15.25 -18.22 -6.01
CA GLN A 75 -16.40 -19.12 -5.86
C GLN A 75 -17.76 -18.42 -5.99
N MET A 76 -17.81 -17.09 -5.90
CA MET A 76 -19.05 -16.32 -5.95
C MET A 76 -19.58 -16.11 -7.38
N PRO A 77 -20.91 -16.03 -7.58
CA PRO A 77 -21.51 -15.52 -8.81
C PRO A 77 -21.11 -14.07 -9.10
N ARG A 78 -21.03 -13.68 -10.38
CA ARG A 78 -20.56 -12.34 -10.80
C ARG A 78 -21.38 -11.21 -10.16
N GLU A 79 -22.68 -11.42 -9.98
CA GLU A 79 -23.61 -10.40 -9.50
C GLU A 79 -23.31 -9.95 -8.06
N VAL A 80 -22.71 -10.81 -7.24
CA VAL A 80 -22.47 -10.53 -5.80
C VAL A 80 -21.02 -10.20 -5.46
N LYS A 81 -20.08 -10.37 -6.42
CA LYS A 81 -18.65 -10.12 -6.18
C LYS A 81 -18.36 -8.67 -5.80
N GLY A 82 -19.03 -7.72 -6.45
CA GLY A 82 -18.84 -6.28 -6.20
C GLY A 82 -19.16 -5.91 -4.74
N THR A 83 -20.35 -6.29 -4.28
CA THR A 83 -20.80 -6.03 -2.90
C THR A 83 -19.89 -6.69 -1.86
N TYR A 84 -19.43 -7.93 -2.11
CA TYR A 84 -18.50 -8.59 -1.19
C TYR A 84 -17.12 -7.90 -1.14
N ALA A 85 -16.59 -7.49 -2.30
CA ALA A 85 -15.32 -6.77 -2.38
C ALA A 85 -15.40 -5.44 -1.63
N GLU A 86 -16.46 -4.65 -1.82
CA GLU A 86 -16.66 -3.38 -1.10
C GLU A 86 -16.75 -3.58 0.42
N ALA A 87 -17.42 -4.64 0.88
CA ALA A 87 -17.59 -4.90 2.31
C ALA A 87 -16.33 -5.45 3.00
N THR A 88 -15.37 -6.00 2.25
CA THR A 88 -14.26 -6.79 2.81
C THR A 88 -12.87 -6.24 2.47
N LEU A 89 -12.74 -5.48 1.38
CA LEU A 89 -11.44 -5.05 0.83
C LEU A 89 -11.24 -3.52 0.84
N VAL A 90 -12.24 -2.76 1.31
CA VAL A 90 -12.21 -1.28 1.39
C VAL A 90 -11.96 -0.85 2.83
#